data_AF-A0A9E1YH68-F1
#
_entry.id   AF-A0A9E1YH68-F1
#
_cell.length_a   1.000
_cell.length_b   1.000
_cell.length_c   1.000
_cell.angle_alpha   90.00
_cell.angle_beta   90.00
_cell.angle_gamma   90.00
#
_symmetry.space_group_name_H-M   'P 1'
#
loop_
_entity.id
_entity.type
_entity.pdbx_description
1 polymer ?
#
loop_
_entity_poly.entity_id
_entity_poly.type
_entity_poly.pdbx_seq_one_letter_code
_entity_poly.pdbx_strand_id
1 'polypeptide(L)'
;MVAGIPNVGKSTLINALAGRKVAKTGNEPAITKGQQRIKLGQGIMLLDTPGILWPKIENENSGYRLAASGAIKDTAMGIEDVAFYLADYLIKRYPAALKDRYDLASVPDTELEFIELMGARRGCLSAGGRVDLEKASAILVNEFRAGMLGAITLETPDMILEEELIVAQQKETKAGRDADRKRKFRSGRAGTMQE
;
A
#
# COMPACT_ATOMS: atom_id res chain seq x y z
N MET A 1 1.87 4.16 -25.62
CA MET A 1 1.86 4.97 -24.38
C MET A 1 1.99 4.02 -23.20
N VAL A 2 2.76 4.37 -22.16
CA VAL A 2 2.87 3.58 -20.93
C VAL A 2 2.26 4.39 -19.79
N ALA A 3 1.30 3.81 -19.06
CA ALA A 3 0.58 4.44 -17.96
C ALA A 3 0.46 3.46 -16.78
N GLY A 4 0.30 4.00 -15.56
CA GLY A 4 0.15 3.22 -14.34
C GLY A 4 0.58 4.00 -13.09
N ILE A 5 0.35 3.42 -11.92
CA ILE A 5 0.70 4.03 -10.62
C ILE A 5 2.23 4.17 -10.45
N PRO A 6 2.75 4.93 -9.47
CA PRO A 6 4.18 5.00 -9.20
C PRO A 6 4.80 3.62 -8.91
N ASN A 7 6.10 3.49 -9.16
CA ASN A 7 6.92 2.31 -8.83
C ASN A 7 6.55 0.94 -9.47
N VAL A 8 5.54 0.87 -10.35
CA VAL A 8 5.24 -0.37 -11.13
C VAL A 8 6.24 -0.72 -12.24
N GLY A 9 7.42 -0.08 -12.27
CA GLY A 9 8.46 -0.39 -13.27
C GLY A 9 8.28 0.23 -14.66
N LYS A 10 7.40 1.23 -14.83
CA LYS A 10 7.19 1.93 -16.13
C LYS A 10 8.50 2.34 -16.81
N SER A 11 9.35 3.08 -16.09
CA SER A 11 10.62 3.59 -16.61
C SER A 11 11.65 2.48 -16.85
N THR A 12 11.59 1.40 -16.07
CA THR A 12 12.42 0.20 -16.28
C THR A 12 12.03 -0.50 -17.58
N LEU A 13 10.73 -0.72 -17.81
CA LEU A 13 10.20 -1.29 -19.05
C LEU A 13 10.60 -0.43 -20.26
N ILE A 14 10.47 0.88 -20.14
CA ILE A 14 10.86 1.83 -21.20
C ILE A 14 12.36 1.72 -21.53
N ASN A 15 13.22 1.68 -20.52
CA ASN A 15 14.67 1.56 -20.73
C ASN A 15 15.03 0.22 -21.37
N ALA A 16 14.37 -0.87 -20.96
CA ALA A 16 14.56 -2.18 -21.56
C ALA A 16 14.16 -2.19 -23.04
N LEU A 17 13.00 -1.63 -23.38
CA LEU A 17 12.53 -1.51 -24.77
C LEU A 17 13.42 -0.58 -25.61
N ALA A 18 13.98 0.46 -25.02
CA ALA A 18 14.87 1.41 -25.71
C ALA A 18 16.31 0.88 -25.86
N GLY A 19 16.68 -0.20 -25.18
CA GLY A 19 18.05 -0.74 -25.15
C GLY A 19 19.09 0.20 -24.53
N ARG A 20 18.65 1.28 -23.87
CA ARG A 20 19.51 2.30 -23.27
C ARG A 20 18.77 3.01 -22.13
N LYS A 21 19.53 3.67 -21.26
CA LYS A 21 18.96 4.45 -20.15
C LYS A 21 18.44 5.80 -20.67
N VAL A 22 17.14 5.88 -20.95
CA VAL A 22 16.44 7.09 -21.42
C VAL A 22 15.60 7.73 -20.30
N ALA A 23 14.88 6.91 -19.53
CA ALA A 23 14.06 7.35 -18.41
C ALA A 23 14.81 7.21 -17.07
N LYS A 24 14.60 8.16 -16.17
CA LYS A 24 15.13 8.08 -14.79
C LYS A 24 14.42 6.94 -14.05
N THR A 25 15.19 6.08 -13.40
CA THR A 25 14.69 4.98 -12.57
C THR A 25 15.16 5.17 -11.12
N GLY A 26 14.33 4.72 -10.19
CA GLY A 26 14.62 4.67 -8.75
C GLY A 26 13.39 4.14 -7.99
N ASN A 27 13.59 3.76 -6.74
CA ASN A 27 12.55 3.16 -5.90
C ASN A 27 11.82 4.21 -5.02
N GLU A 28 11.66 5.42 -5.56
CA GLU A 28 10.90 6.48 -4.90
C GLU A 28 9.73 6.90 -5.80
N PRO A 29 8.52 7.05 -5.24
CA PRO A 29 7.39 7.55 -6.00
C PRO A 29 7.65 8.94 -6.60
N ALA A 30 7.06 9.20 -7.78
CA ALA A 30 7.12 10.49 -8.49
C ALA A 30 8.49 10.91 -9.07
N ILE A 31 9.37 9.96 -9.41
CA ILE A 31 10.64 10.24 -10.12
C ILE A 31 10.40 10.81 -11.53
N THR A 32 9.47 10.25 -12.30
CA THR A 32 9.08 10.80 -13.61
C THR A 32 8.20 12.02 -13.42
N LYS A 33 8.74 13.22 -13.71
CA LYS A 33 8.07 14.50 -13.45
C LYS A 33 7.26 15.07 -14.63
N GLY A 34 7.43 14.54 -15.83
CA GLY A 34 6.74 15.03 -17.02
C GLY A 34 6.64 13.98 -18.12
N GLN A 35 5.75 14.20 -19.08
CA GLN A 35 5.60 13.31 -20.22
C GLN A 35 6.79 13.43 -21.18
N GLN A 36 7.25 12.30 -21.71
CA GLN A 36 8.39 12.27 -22.63
C GLN A 36 8.12 11.35 -23.81
N ARG A 37 8.57 11.73 -25.00
CA ARG A 37 8.46 10.93 -26.22
C ARG A 37 9.78 10.23 -26.50
N ILE A 38 9.76 8.90 -26.57
CA ILE A 38 10.95 8.04 -26.70
C ILE A 38 10.84 7.23 -27.99
N LYS A 39 11.83 7.39 -28.88
CA LYS A 39 11.95 6.60 -30.12
C LYS A 39 12.56 5.24 -29.79
N LEU A 40 11.88 4.15 -30.16
CA LEU A 40 12.36 2.77 -29.95
C LEU A 40 12.99 2.12 -31.19
N GLY A 41 12.89 2.76 -32.36
CA GLY A 41 13.27 2.15 -33.64
C GLY A 41 12.04 1.73 -34.45
N GLN A 42 12.23 1.41 -35.73
CA GLN A 42 11.16 1.00 -36.66
C GLN A 42 9.93 1.93 -36.70
N GLY A 43 10.13 3.24 -36.47
CA GLY A 43 9.04 4.21 -36.43
C GLY A 43 8.18 4.19 -35.16
N ILE A 44 8.51 3.34 -34.17
CA ILE A 44 7.76 3.25 -32.91
C ILE A 44 8.16 4.40 -31.97
N MET A 45 7.14 5.09 -31.46
CA MET A 45 7.24 6.16 -30.47
C MET A 45 6.52 5.75 -29.19
N LEU A 46 7.26 5.65 -28.09
CA LEU A 46 6.69 5.54 -26.76
C LEU A 46 6.44 6.90 -26.14
N LEU A 47 5.38 6.96 -25.33
CA LEU A 47 5.06 8.09 -24.48
C LEU A 47 5.22 7.61 -23.03
N ASP A 48 6.25 8.11 -22.34
CA ASP A 48 6.43 7.95 -20.90
C ASP A 48 5.51 8.92 -20.18
N THR A 49 4.87 8.47 -19.11
CA THR A 49 3.96 9.27 -18.30
C THR A 49 4.33 9.13 -16.82
N PRO A 50 4.21 10.22 -16.03
CA PRO A 50 4.33 10.13 -14.58
C PRO A 50 3.44 9.04 -13.98
N GLY A 51 3.86 8.49 -12.84
CA GLY A 51 2.97 7.62 -12.07
C GLY A 51 1.78 8.42 -11.53
N ILE A 52 0.55 7.98 -11.79
CA ILE A 52 -0.66 8.66 -11.33
C ILE A 52 -1.37 7.74 -10.34
N LEU A 53 -1.72 8.28 -9.18
CA LEU A 53 -2.62 7.65 -8.21
C LEU A 53 -3.97 8.34 -8.26
N TRP A 54 -5.01 7.63 -7.84
CA TRP A 54 -6.33 8.21 -7.63
C TRP A 54 -6.26 9.31 -6.56
N PRO A 55 -6.98 10.43 -6.72
CA PRO A 55 -7.02 11.51 -5.72
C PRO A 55 -7.50 11.04 -4.34
N LYS A 56 -8.33 9.99 -4.32
CA LYS A 56 -8.86 9.38 -3.11
C LYS A 56 -8.89 7.87 -3.29
N ILE A 57 -8.29 7.17 -2.35
CA ILE A 57 -8.38 5.72 -2.21
C ILE A 57 -9.56 5.45 -1.28
N GLU A 58 -10.58 4.76 -1.77
CA GLU A 58 -11.81 4.53 -1.01
C GLU A 58 -11.79 3.20 -0.26
N ASN A 59 -11.11 2.21 -0.81
CA ASN A 59 -10.84 0.95 -0.15
C ASN A 59 -9.59 1.09 0.73
N GLU A 60 -9.77 0.99 2.04
CA GLU A 60 -8.69 1.11 3.02
C GLU A 60 -7.60 0.04 2.83
N ASN A 61 -7.99 -1.21 2.54
CA ASN A 61 -7.05 -2.30 2.27
C ASN A 61 -6.16 -2.00 1.06
N SER A 62 -6.72 -1.40 -0.01
CA SER A 62 -5.92 -0.95 -1.14
C SER A 62 -4.89 0.10 -0.74
N GLY A 63 -5.20 0.98 0.22
CA GLY A 63 -4.25 1.94 0.79
C GLY A 63 -3.05 1.25 1.44
N TYR A 64 -3.31 0.28 2.32
CA TYR A 64 -2.24 -0.51 2.96
C TYR A 64 -1.43 -1.32 1.95
N ARG A 65 -2.05 -1.93 0.94
CA ARG A 65 -1.32 -2.66 -0.14
C ARG A 65 -0.41 -1.74 -0.95
N LEU A 66 -0.87 -0.54 -1.27
CA LEU A 66 -0.06 0.47 -1.95
C LEU A 66 1.10 0.95 -1.07
N ALA A 67 0.89 1.06 0.24
CA ALA A 67 1.94 1.37 1.20
C ALA A 67 2.96 0.23 1.30
N ALA A 68 2.52 -1.00 1.56
CA ALA A 68 3.38 -2.17 1.70
C ALA A 68 4.25 -2.41 0.45
N SER A 69 3.67 -2.25 -0.76
CA SER A 69 4.40 -2.40 -2.03
C SER A 69 5.32 -1.22 -2.38
N GLY A 70 5.25 -0.10 -1.66
CA GLY A 70 6.04 1.10 -1.95
C GLY A 70 5.52 1.91 -3.13
N ALA A 71 4.25 1.75 -3.53
CA ALA A 71 3.63 2.55 -4.58
C ALA A 71 3.29 3.98 -4.12
N ILE A 72 3.16 4.21 -2.81
CA ILE A 72 3.06 5.53 -2.18
C ILE A 72 4.29 5.83 -1.33
N LYS A 73 4.45 7.11 -0.94
CA LYS A 73 5.57 7.53 -0.09
C LYS A 73 5.44 6.93 1.30
N ASP A 74 6.57 6.58 1.92
CA ASP A 74 6.59 6.03 3.28
C ASP A 74 6.03 7.01 4.32
N THR A 75 6.04 8.31 4.06
CA THR A 75 5.42 9.32 4.93
C THR A 75 3.90 9.40 4.84
N ALA A 76 3.27 8.63 3.96
CA ALA A 76 1.81 8.69 3.75
C ALA A 76 1.04 7.91 4.83
N MET A 77 1.69 6.99 5.53
CA MET A 77 1.07 6.08 6.52
C MET A 77 2.13 5.64 7.53
N GLY A 78 1.72 5.38 8.78
CA GLY A 78 2.62 4.87 9.81
C GLY A 78 3.21 3.52 9.41
N ILE A 79 4.54 3.35 9.54
CA ILE A 79 5.20 2.10 9.14
C ILE A 79 4.72 0.92 9.98
N GLU A 80 4.38 1.15 11.25
CA GLU A 80 3.79 0.16 12.13
C GLU A 80 2.43 -0.29 11.60
N ASP A 81 1.51 0.63 11.27
CA ASP A 81 0.20 0.26 10.71
C ASP A 81 0.33 -0.59 9.43
N VAL A 82 1.25 -0.21 8.54
CA VAL A 82 1.56 -0.97 7.31
C VAL A 82 2.10 -2.36 7.64
N ALA A 83 3.02 -2.46 8.59
CA ALA A 83 3.61 -3.72 9.00
C ALA A 83 2.61 -4.64 9.70
N PHE A 84 1.73 -4.10 10.54
CA PHE A 84 0.66 -4.85 11.22
C PHE A 84 -0.32 -5.42 10.19
N TYR A 85 -0.77 -4.61 9.23
CA TYR A 85 -1.59 -5.08 8.12
C TYR A 85 -0.90 -6.20 7.32
N LEU A 86 0.38 -5.99 6.97
CA LEU A 86 1.15 -6.95 6.21
C LEU A 86 1.37 -8.25 6.98
N ALA A 87 1.70 -8.16 8.27
CA ALA A 87 1.90 -9.30 9.15
C ALA A 87 0.61 -10.12 9.27
N ASP A 88 -0.53 -9.50 9.56
CA ASP A 88 -1.83 -10.17 9.63
C ASP A 88 -2.14 -10.96 8.34
N TYR A 89 -1.90 -10.32 7.19
CA TYR A 89 -2.11 -10.96 5.90
C TYR A 89 -1.17 -12.16 5.67
N LEU A 90 0.12 -12.00 5.99
CA LEU A 90 1.13 -13.05 5.82
C LEU A 90 0.92 -14.23 6.78
N ILE A 91 0.52 -13.98 8.03
CA ILE A 91 0.18 -15.03 9.00
C ILE A 91 -0.93 -15.92 8.45
N LYS A 92 -1.99 -15.31 7.91
CA LYS A 92 -3.17 -16.02 7.41
C LYS A 92 -2.93 -16.74 6.08
N ARG A 93 -2.17 -16.14 5.16
CA ARG A 93 -2.07 -16.59 3.76
C ARG A 93 -0.73 -17.23 3.40
N TYR A 94 0.35 -16.81 4.06
CA TYR A 94 1.72 -17.23 3.76
C TYR A 94 2.52 -17.64 5.01
N PRO A 95 1.96 -18.45 5.94
CA PRO A 95 2.67 -18.80 7.16
C PRO A 95 3.96 -19.59 6.88
N ALA A 96 3.99 -20.39 5.82
CA ALA A 96 5.19 -21.13 5.41
C ALA A 96 6.35 -20.19 5.04
N ALA A 97 6.08 -19.09 4.34
CA ALA A 97 7.10 -18.10 3.97
C ALA A 97 7.66 -17.39 5.21
N LEU A 98 6.81 -17.09 6.20
CA LEU A 98 7.26 -16.52 7.47
C LEU A 98 8.14 -17.50 8.25
N LYS A 99 7.75 -18.77 8.31
CA LYS A 99 8.55 -19.81 8.99
C LYS A 99 9.94 -19.95 8.37
N ASP A 100 10.00 -20.05 7.04
CA ASP A 100 11.26 -20.19 6.31
C ASP A 100 12.15 -18.96 6.47
N ARG A 101 11.59 -17.76 6.29
CA ARG A 101 12.35 -16.50 6.35
C ARG A 101 12.97 -16.24 7.71
N TYR A 102 12.25 -16.56 8.79
CA TYR A 102 12.58 -16.16 10.16
C TYR A 102 12.96 -17.35 11.06
N ASP A 103 13.08 -18.55 10.49
CA ASP A 103 13.42 -19.80 11.19
C ASP A 103 12.51 -20.05 12.41
N LEU A 104 11.20 -20.07 12.15
CA LEU A 104 10.17 -20.21 13.18
C LEU A 104 9.60 -21.64 13.20
N ALA A 105 9.52 -22.23 14.39
CA ALA A 105 8.81 -23.51 14.58
C ALA A 105 7.29 -23.36 14.29
N SER A 106 6.69 -22.28 14.80
CA SER A 106 5.31 -21.89 14.57
C SER A 106 5.24 -20.39 14.30
N VAL A 107 4.26 -19.99 13.48
CA VAL A 107 3.94 -18.56 13.30
C VAL A 107 2.97 -18.19 14.42
N PRO A 108 3.19 -17.07 15.14
CA PRO A 108 2.22 -16.55 16.10
C PRO A 108 0.86 -16.23 15.47
N ASP A 109 -0.18 -16.21 16.28
CA ASP A 109 -1.56 -15.96 15.81
C ASP A 109 -1.83 -14.46 15.61
N THR A 110 -1.06 -13.59 16.27
CA THR A 110 -1.22 -12.13 16.21
C THR A 110 -0.02 -11.44 15.58
N GLU A 111 -0.30 -10.35 14.90
CA GLU A 111 0.68 -9.49 14.25
C GLU A 111 1.68 -8.89 15.24
N LEU A 112 1.22 -8.51 16.45
CA LEU A 112 2.08 -7.97 17.50
C LEU A 112 3.10 -9.01 17.97
N GLU A 113 2.64 -10.22 18.33
CA GLU A 113 3.52 -11.31 18.77
C GLU A 113 4.52 -11.69 17.68
N PHE A 114 4.08 -11.70 16.42
CA PHE A 114 4.96 -11.97 15.28
C PHE A 114 6.03 -10.89 15.11
N ILE A 115 5.66 -9.61 15.14
CA ILE A 115 6.59 -8.48 14.99
C ILE A 115 7.58 -8.44 16.17
N GLU A 116 7.13 -8.70 17.40
CA GLU A 116 8.00 -8.79 18.57
C GLU A 116 8.98 -9.96 18.45
N LEU A 117 8.50 -11.15 18.07
CA LEU A 117 9.33 -12.34 17.90
C LEU A 117 10.41 -12.12 16.81
N MET A 118 10.00 -11.57 15.67
CA MET A 118 10.90 -11.26 14.57
C MET A 118 11.89 -10.16 14.95
N GLY A 119 11.41 -9.08 15.58
CA GLY A 119 12.22 -7.95 16.03
C GLY A 119 13.28 -8.35 17.06
N ALA A 120 12.91 -9.20 18.03
CA ALA A 120 13.86 -9.74 18.99
C ALA A 120 14.99 -10.55 18.31
N ARG A 121 14.64 -11.41 17.34
CA ARG A 121 15.63 -12.17 16.56
C ARG A 121 16.54 -11.30 15.69
N ARG A 122 16.04 -10.14 15.24
CA ARG A 122 16.80 -9.17 14.45
C ARG A 122 17.60 -8.17 15.29
N GLY A 123 17.54 -8.27 16.61
CA GLY A 123 18.21 -7.33 17.51
C GLY A 123 17.58 -5.94 17.51
N CYS A 124 16.32 -5.81 17.11
CA CYS A 124 15.54 -4.58 17.21
C CYS A 124 15.15 -4.34 18.68
N LEU A 125 16.13 -4.05 19.53
CA LEU A 125 15.92 -3.83 20.95
C LEU A 125 16.00 -2.33 21.28
N SER A 126 15.15 -1.94 22.22
CA SER A 126 15.10 -0.63 22.85
C SER A 126 15.54 -0.73 24.31
N ALA A 127 15.60 0.41 25.01
CA ALA A 127 15.99 0.47 26.41
C ALA A 127 15.09 -0.45 27.28
N GLY A 128 15.70 -1.20 28.19
CA GLY A 128 14.98 -2.15 29.05
C GLY A 128 14.66 -3.49 28.38
N GLY A 129 15.26 -3.80 27.22
CA GLY A 129 15.14 -5.12 26.57
C GLY A 129 13.82 -5.34 25.82
N ARG A 130 13.03 -4.29 25.62
CA ARG A 130 11.79 -4.33 24.83
C ARG A 130 12.09 -4.22 23.34
N VAL A 131 11.27 -4.83 22.49
CA VAL A 131 11.43 -4.72 21.05
C VAL A 131 11.04 -3.31 20.58
N ASP A 132 11.86 -2.74 19.70
CA ASP A 132 11.58 -1.51 18.97
C ASP A 132 10.68 -1.85 17.77
N LEU A 133 9.37 -1.62 17.94
CA LEU A 133 8.35 -1.99 16.95
C LEU A 133 8.48 -1.22 15.65
N GLU A 134 8.90 0.04 15.70
CA GLU A 134 9.09 0.86 14.50
C GLU A 134 10.22 0.28 13.64
N LYS A 135 11.37 -0.05 14.25
CA LYS A 135 12.49 -0.71 13.54
C LYS A 135 12.11 -2.09 13.02
N ALA A 136 11.44 -2.91 13.83
CA ALA A 136 10.99 -4.24 13.42
C ALA A 136 10.01 -4.17 12.24
N SER A 137 9.06 -3.23 12.30
CA SER A 137 8.08 -2.95 11.23
C SER A 137 8.76 -2.53 9.94
N ALA A 138 9.73 -1.62 10.01
CA ALA A 138 10.51 -1.20 8.86
C ALA A 138 11.28 -2.37 8.21
N ILE A 139 11.83 -3.29 9.01
CA ILE A 139 12.49 -4.50 8.49
C ILE A 139 11.49 -5.38 7.74
N LEU A 140 10.33 -5.69 8.33
CA LEU A 140 9.32 -6.55 7.69
C LEU A 140 8.91 -5.99 6.32
N VAL A 141 8.54 -4.70 6.27
CA VAL A 141 8.09 -4.05 5.04
C VAL A 141 9.21 -3.99 3.99
N ASN A 142 10.45 -3.70 4.40
CA ASN A 142 11.58 -3.65 3.46
C ASN A 142 11.97 -5.03 2.94
N GLU A 143 11.95 -6.08 3.77
CA GLU A 143 12.20 -7.45 3.35
C GLU A 143 11.12 -7.96 2.39
N PHE A 144 9.86 -7.59 2.64
CA PHE A 144 8.76 -7.83 1.71
C PHE A 144 9.00 -7.15 0.36
N ARG A 145 9.29 -5.85 0.36
CA ARG A 145 9.57 -5.08 -0.87
C ARG A 145 10.80 -5.59 -1.63
N ALA A 146 11.78 -6.14 -0.93
CA ALA A 146 12.96 -6.76 -1.51
C ALA A 146 12.71 -8.19 -2.06
N GLY A 147 11.50 -8.73 -1.89
CA GLY A 147 11.14 -10.08 -2.33
C GLY A 147 11.78 -11.20 -1.49
N MET A 148 12.30 -10.88 -0.30
CA MET A 148 12.99 -11.87 0.55
C MET A 148 12.04 -12.90 1.16
N LEU A 149 10.73 -12.60 1.19
CA LEU A 149 9.67 -13.52 1.60
C LEU A 149 9.19 -14.44 0.45
N GLY A 150 9.81 -14.35 -0.73
CA GLY A 150 9.39 -15.07 -1.93
C GLY A 150 8.31 -14.34 -2.72
N ALA A 151 7.64 -15.07 -3.62
CA ALA A 151 6.57 -14.54 -4.45
C ALA A 151 5.27 -14.42 -3.65
N ILE A 152 4.90 -13.19 -3.29
CA ILE A 152 3.72 -12.88 -2.50
C ILE A 152 2.79 -11.96 -3.31
N THR A 153 1.51 -12.32 -3.36
CA THR A 153 0.44 -11.44 -3.86
C THR A 153 -0.45 -11.02 -2.69
N LEU A 154 -0.72 -9.71 -2.55
CA LEU A 154 -1.47 -9.14 -1.41
C LEU A 154 -2.99 -9.10 -1.59
N GLU A 155 -3.49 -9.57 -2.72
CA GLU A 155 -4.92 -9.59 -3.05
C GLU A 155 -5.25 -10.75 -3.99
N THR A 156 -6.54 -11.07 -4.05
CA THR A 156 -7.10 -12.00 -5.03
C THR A 156 -8.33 -11.35 -5.66
N PRO A 157 -8.76 -11.77 -6.86
CA PRO A 157 -9.96 -11.22 -7.48
C PRO A 157 -11.19 -11.28 -6.54
N ASP A 158 -11.40 -12.41 -5.86
CA ASP A 158 -12.54 -12.59 -4.96
C ASP A 158 -12.49 -11.62 -3.77
N MET A 159 -11.30 -11.44 -3.16
CA MET A 159 -11.12 -10.46 -2.08
C MET A 159 -11.47 -9.04 -2.53
N ILE A 160 -11.09 -8.65 -3.75
CA ILE A 160 -11.39 -7.30 -4.25
C ILE A 160 -12.88 -7.13 -4.50
N LEU A 161 -13.54 -8.13 -5.07
CA LEU A 161 -15.00 -8.10 -5.28
C LEU A 161 -15.74 -7.96 -3.95
N GLU A 162 -15.34 -8.69 -2.91
CA GLU A 162 -15.90 -8.59 -1.56
C GLU A 162 -15.68 -7.18 -0.96
N GLU A 163 -14.45 -6.66 -1.04
CA GLU A 163 -14.11 -5.33 -0.52
C GLU A 163 -14.86 -4.20 -1.25
N GLU A 164 -15.07 -4.32 -2.57
CA GLU A 164 -15.83 -3.35 -3.36
C GLU A 164 -17.30 -3.28 -2.91
N LEU A 165 -17.91 -4.42 -2.60
CA LEU A 165 -19.27 -4.47 -2.04
C LEU A 165 -19.34 -3.77 -0.67
N ILE A 166 -18.36 -4.03 0.20
CA ILE A 166 -18.26 -3.38 1.51
C ILE A 166 -18.13 -1.86 1.36
N VAL A 167 -17.25 -1.40 0.47
CA VAL A 167 -17.04 0.02 0.19
C VAL A 167 -18.31 0.68 -0.36
N ALA A 168 -19.03 0.01 -1.26
CA ALA A 168 -20.30 0.51 -1.78
C ALA A 168 -21.34 0.70 -0.66
N GLN A 169 -21.51 -0.31 0.20
CA GLN A 169 -22.45 -0.25 1.33
C GLN A 169 -22.09 0.88 2.34
N GLN A 170 -20.80 1.07 2.60
CA GLN A 170 -20.32 2.14 3.47
C GLN A 170 -20.60 3.53 2.89
N LYS A 171 -20.44 3.71 1.57
CA LYS A 171 -20.77 4.97 0.90
C LYS A 171 -22.25 5.30 0.97
N GLU A 172 -23.12 4.33 0.72
CA GLU A 172 -24.57 4.52 0.81
C GLU A 172 -24.98 4.90 2.24
N THR A 173 -24.46 4.18 3.24
CA THR A 173 -24.70 4.47 4.65
C THR A 173 -24.24 5.87 5.04
N LYS A 174 -23.05 6.29 4.57
CA LYS A 174 -22.52 7.63 4.81
C LYS A 174 -23.37 8.70 4.13
N ALA A 175 -23.78 8.48 2.88
CA ALA A 175 -24.64 9.40 2.15
C ALA A 175 -26.00 9.59 2.84
N GLY A 176 -26.60 8.50 3.35
CA GLY A 176 -27.82 8.55 4.15
C GLY A 176 -27.66 9.39 5.42
N ARG A 177 -26.60 9.14 6.21
CA ARG A 177 -26.28 9.92 7.42
C ARG A 177 -26.06 11.41 7.11
N ASP A 178 -25.37 11.71 6.02
CA ASP A 178 -25.12 13.09 5.58
C ASP A 178 -26.41 13.78 5.12
N ALA A 179 -27.30 13.07 4.43
CA ALA A 179 -28.62 13.57 4.04
C ALA A 179 -29.51 13.86 5.25
N ASP A 180 -29.55 12.95 6.24
CA ASP A 180 -30.30 13.13 7.48
C ASP A 180 -29.77 14.30 8.30
N ARG A 181 -28.43 14.45 8.40
CA ARG A 181 -27.81 15.59 9.07
C ARG A 181 -28.20 16.91 8.40
N LYS A 182 -28.18 16.97 7.07
CA LYS A 182 -28.62 18.16 6.31
C LYS A 182 -30.10 18.45 6.52
N ARG A 183 -30.96 17.42 6.57
CA ARG A 183 -32.40 17.58 6.84
C ARG A 183 -32.66 18.15 8.22
N LYS A 184 -32.03 17.57 9.27
CA LYS A 184 -32.14 18.04 10.67
C LYS A 184 -31.63 19.47 10.84
N PHE A 185 -30.53 19.82 10.17
CA PHE A 185 -30.00 21.19 10.19
C PHE A 185 -30.97 22.21 9.56
N ARG A 186 -31.61 21.86 8.44
CA ARG A 186 -32.61 22.72 7.78
C ARG A 186 -33.88 22.90 8.62
N SER A 187 -34.37 21.83 9.27
CA SER A 187 -35.55 21.91 10.15
C SER A 187 -35.28 22.70 11.43
N GLY A 188 -34.08 22.59 12.02
CA GLY A 188 -33.71 23.35 13.22
C GLY A 188 -33.64 24.87 12.98
N ARG A 189 -33.16 25.28 11.80
CA ARG A 189 -33.06 26.71 11.43
C ARG A 189 -34.43 27.37 11.19
N ALA A 190 -35.43 26.59 10.76
CA ALA A 190 -36.79 27.07 10.55
C ALA A 190 -37.55 27.31 11.88
N GLY A 191 -37.18 26.60 12.96
CA GLY A 191 -37.78 26.79 14.29
C GLY A 191 -37.28 28.05 15.02
N THR A 192 -36.01 28.43 14.85
CA THR A 192 -35.41 29.62 15.51
C THR A 192 -35.74 30.97 14.87
N MET A 193 -36.46 31.03 13.75
CA MET A 193 -36.86 32.31 13.12
C MET A 193 -38.33 32.70 13.42
N GLN A 194 -39.01 31.96 14.30
CA GLN A 194 -40.41 32.22 14.69
C GLN A 194 -40.60 32.62 16.17
N GLU A 195 -39.50 32.83 16.91
CA GLU A 195 -39.48 33.51 18.22
C GLU A 195 -38.76 34.85 18.11
#